data_AF-A0A2V3ZQ94-F1
#
_entry.id   AF-A0A2V3ZQ94-F1
#
_cell.length_a   1.000
_cell.length_b   1.000
_cell.length_c   1.000
_cell.angle_alpha   90.00
_cell.angle_beta   90.00
_cell.angle_gamma   90.00
#
_symmetry.space_group_name_H-M   'P 1'
#
loop_
_entity.id
_entity.type
_entity.pdbx_description
1 polymer ?
#
loop_
_entity_poly.entity_id
_entity_poly.type
_entity_poly.pdbx_seq_one_letter_code
_entity_poly.pdbx_strand_id
1 'polypeptide(L)'
;VDRSIHEHVALGKTIVENKWMKYDHAGRLTKVELAYSGAVNKTRSTIAEMLYDELGQLETKKLTKAGRNLDYKYNIRGWLTQMNAYRQSGGSGRGYDEFGFALNYQSGSTTFGGEDQFNGNIGSMEWWSKVSGVSNHRQAYGYTYDALNRISKADFKTYSSGWSDASGYDVTGITYDLNGNIMSLNRYDKGNHIDQLGYGYNGNQLSFVNDGKDDNKGFKELSSTSLEYSYDANGNMTRDDNKKISDIDYNLLNLPEFVEKKDAADKVRNLAYAYDASGVKLENRLPDSKKLQYCTNFVYENGSLKYILNDEGKLNVGDGSNTYQFFVKDHLGNTRLSVRESGEVEELNHYYPFGMRINMSDSKTDADQKYLYNGKELQEETDWLDYGARMYDASLGRWHVIDPLTEKAFDWTPYRYSFNNPIRFIDPDGMFEVDKETAKKYPDLVKFLQGMLEAWNNKSDEFKQAFYDTSGLTSEQTTEMLTYGKGPKLEVTELDKDTNNDGKIDRKVNGTTSIKKNRQTGELKNAADGQGLIRLDNDVVGMLENSKSDNDKWVGGIMVESTLYHEGTHFGNVKTSGTRNGTYTESGKAFERKAYGRDVGRSNVNKFRKKTPVSTSSTGIVNPIVLPLNLIID
;
A
#
# COMPACT_ATOMS: atom_id res chain seq x y z
N VAL A 1 6.23 20.24 15.76
CA VAL A 1 6.78 18.94 16.21
C VAL A 1 5.59 18.17 16.67
N ASP A 2 5.23 17.16 15.91
CA ASP A 2 4.05 16.35 16.20
C ASP A 2 4.51 15.16 17.02
N ARG A 3 3.68 14.74 17.96
CA ARG A 3 3.92 13.58 18.81
C ARG A 3 2.69 12.70 18.75
N SER A 4 2.87 11.45 18.36
CA SER A 4 1.89 10.40 18.60
C SER A 4 2.35 9.52 19.75
N ILE A 5 1.37 9.04 20.52
CA ILE A 5 1.57 8.12 21.63
C ILE A 5 0.61 6.97 21.38
N HIS A 6 1.13 5.76 21.28
CA HIS A 6 0.34 4.55 21.15
C HIS A 6 0.60 3.66 22.35
N GLU A 7 -0.46 3.29 23.06
CA GLU A 7 -0.40 2.34 24.14
C GLU A 7 -0.81 0.97 23.62
N HIS A 8 0.07 -0.01 23.81
CA HIS A 8 -0.13 -1.38 23.35
C HIS A 8 -0.26 -2.28 24.57
N VAL A 9 -1.43 -2.88 24.72
CA VAL A 9 -1.72 -3.84 25.80
C VAL A 9 -1.86 -5.22 25.18
N ALA A 10 -0.89 -6.10 25.46
CA ALA A 10 -0.91 -7.47 24.99
C ALA A 10 -0.38 -8.40 26.07
N LEU A 11 -1.08 -9.53 26.31
CA LEU A 11 -0.66 -10.60 27.22
C LEU A 11 -0.30 -10.11 28.64
N GLY A 12 -1.08 -9.14 29.15
CA GLY A 12 -0.89 -8.56 30.48
C GLY A 12 0.31 -7.60 30.60
N LYS A 13 0.96 -7.25 29.49
CA LYS A 13 2.04 -6.26 29.44
C LYS A 13 1.58 -5.02 28.66
N THR A 14 1.91 -3.85 29.19
CA THR A 14 1.73 -2.57 28.50
C THR A 14 3.07 -2.07 27.98
N ILE A 15 3.12 -1.71 26.70
CA ILE A 15 4.24 -1.02 26.06
C ILE A 15 3.69 0.27 25.45
N VAL A 16 4.37 1.39 25.69
CA VAL A 16 3.98 2.67 25.08
C VAL A 16 5.01 3.06 24.04
N GLU A 17 4.59 3.13 22.78
CA GLU A 17 5.35 3.70 21.68
C GLU A 17 5.12 5.22 21.66
N ASN A 18 6.22 5.98 21.64
CA ASN A 18 6.18 7.41 21.44
C ASN A 18 6.91 7.75 20.16
N LYS A 19 6.22 8.35 19.20
CA LYS A 19 6.79 8.79 17.93
C LYS A 19 6.74 10.31 17.86
N TRP A 20 7.89 10.93 17.58
CA TRP A 20 7.99 12.37 17.34
C TRP A 20 8.39 12.61 15.90
N MET A 21 7.66 13.52 15.26
CA MET A 21 7.89 13.95 13.89
C MET A 21 8.17 15.46 13.86
N LYS A 22 9.25 15.85 13.19
CA LYS A 22 9.54 17.27 12.92
C LYS A 22 9.33 17.55 11.45
N TYR A 23 8.89 18.76 11.17
CA TYR A 23 8.62 19.23 9.82
C TYR A 23 9.35 20.55 9.58
N ASP A 24 9.69 20.83 8.33
CA ASP A 24 10.15 22.15 7.94
C ASP A 24 8.99 23.16 7.78
N HIS A 25 9.30 24.37 7.33
CA HIS A 25 8.33 25.43 7.13
C HIS A 25 7.28 25.10 6.03
N ALA A 26 7.62 24.19 5.12
CA ALA A 26 6.77 23.72 4.02
C ALA A 26 5.95 22.47 4.40
N GLY A 27 6.03 21.99 5.66
CA GLY A 27 5.28 20.83 6.12
C GLY A 27 5.89 19.48 5.72
N ARG A 28 7.12 19.46 5.21
CA ARG A 28 7.81 18.22 4.82
C ARG A 28 8.49 17.60 6.04
N LEU A 29 8.39 16.29 6.21
CA LEU A 29 8.92 15.55 7.36
C LEU A 29 10.45 15.57 7.36
N THR A 30 11.09 16.19 8.36
CA THR A 30 12.55 16.35 8.46
C THR A 30 13.21 15.45 9.50
N LYS A 31 12.45 14.93 10.46
CA LYS A 31 13.01 14.07 11.52
C LYS A 31 11.96 13.14 12.10
N VAL A 32 12.34 11.87 12.34
CA VAL A 32 11.54 10.87 13.06
C VAL A 32 12.33 10.34 14.24
N GLU A 33 11.70 10.35 15.41
CA GLU A 33 12.27 9.83 16.65
C GLU A 33 11.28 8.87 17.32
N LEU A 34 11.79 7.78 17.90
CA LEU A 34 11.02 6.76 18.59
C LEU A 34 11.54 6.55 20.01
N ALA A 35 10.64 6.30 20.95
CA ALA A 35 10.93 5.78 22.29
C ALA A 35 9.89 4.74 22.67
N TYR A 36 10.31 3.76 23.47
CA TYR A 36 9.44 2.71 23.97
C TYR A 36 9.56 2.64 25.49
N SER A 37 8.45 2.65 26.23
CA SER A 37 8.46 2.48 27.68
C SER A 37 7.83 1.16 28.11
N GLY A 38 7.81 0.87 29.41
CA GLY A 38 7.34 -0.41 29.95
C GLY A 38 8.39 -1.51 29.80
N ALA A 39 7.97 -2.70 29.35
CA ALA A 39 8.83 -3.88 29.28
C ALA A 39 10.02 -3.77 28.30
N VAL A 40 9.96 -2.86 27.32
CA VAL A 40 11.03 -2.65 26.32
C VAL A 40 12.04 -1.59 26.80
N ASN A 41 11.55 -0.50 27.40
CA ASN A 41 12.37 0.60 27.93
C ASN A 41 13.54 1.04 27.03
N LYS A 42 13.24 1.55 25.83
CA LYS A 42 14.21 2.15 24.90
C LYS A 42 14.07 3.66 24.91
N THR A 43 15.17 4.34 25.24
CA THR A 43 15.23 5.81 25.28
C THR A 43 15.02 6.43 23.89
N ARG A 44 14.49 7.65 23.89
CA ARG A 44 14.21 8.43 22.67
C ARG A 44 15.42 8.46 21.75
N SER A 45 15.23 7.92 20.56
CA SER A 45 16.27 7.78 19.55
C SER A 45 15.76 8.33 18.23
N THR A 46 16.58 9.14 17.57
CA THR A 46 16.34 9.48 16.17
C THR A 46 16.59 8.25 15.31
N ILE A 47 15.62 7.93 14.45
CA ILE A 47 15.72 6.82 13.50
C ILE A 47 15.94 7.31 12.06
N ALA A 48 15.40 8.49 11.73
CA ALA A 48 15.57 9.11 10.42
C ALA A 48 15.66 10.64 10.51
N GLU A 49 16.51 11.22 9.66
CA GLU A 49 16.54 12.65 9.34
C GLU A 49 16.44 12.82 7.82
N MET A 50 15.65 13.77 7.36
CA MET A 50 15.42 14.01 5.93
C MET A 50 15.77 15.45 5.57
N LEU A 51 16.40 15.61 4.41
CA LEU A 51 16.68 16.87 3.74
C LEU A 51 16.01 16.86 2.38
N TYR A 52 15.52 18.02 1.97
CA TYR A 52 14.81 18.19 0.71
C TYR A 52 15.47 19.29 -0.10
N ASP A 53 15.43 19.15 -1.42
CA ASP A 53 15.92 20.15 -2.34
C ASP A 53 14.96 21.37 -2.45
N GLU A 54 15.38 22.33 -3.28
CA GLU A 54 14.63 23.56 -3.57
C GLU A 54 13.28 23.29 -4.25
N LEU A 55 13.09 22.12 -4.88
CA LEU A 55 11.87 21.72 -5.58
C LEU A 55 10.89 20.91 -4.72
N GLY A 56 11.22 20.62 -3.45
CA GLY A 56 10.34 19.81 -2.62
C GLY A 56 10.75 18.35 -2.49
N GLN A 57 11.74 17.89 -3.27
CA GLN A 57 12.04 16.46 -3.43
C GLN A 57 13.01 16.00 -2.35
N LEU A 58 12.84 14.76 -1.88
CA LEU A 58 13.72 14.18 -0.85
C LEU A 58 15.14 14.06 -1.42
N GLU A 59 16.09 14.83 -0.91
CA GLU A 59 17.48 14.84 -1.36
C GLU A 59 18.33 13.84 -0.57
N THR A 60 18.22 13.84 0.75
CA THR A 60 18.95 12.91 1.61
C THR A 60 18.04 12.37 2.71
N LYS A 61 18.06 11.06 2.95
CA LYS A 61 17.56 10.45 4.19
C LYS A 61 18.71 9.82 4.95
N LYS A 62 18.93 10.25 6.19
CA LYS A 62 19.92 9.68 7.09
C LYS A 62 19.26 8.71 8.06
N LEU A 63 19.65 7.44 8.00
CA LEU A 63 19.33 6.41 8.99
C LEU A 63 20.29 6.59 10.17
N THR A 64 19.91 7.43 11.12
CA THR A 64 20.83 8.10 12.05
C THR A 64 21.61 7.15 12.94
N LYS A 65 20.97 6.11 13.49
CA LYS A 65 21.64 5.14 14.36
C LYS A 65 22.54 4.20 13.57
N ALA A 66 22.12 3.74 12.39
CA ALA A 66 22.96 2.97 11.49
C ALA A 66 24.09 3.79 10.85
N GLY A 67 24.08 5.13 10.97
CA GLY A 67 25.09 6.00 10.38
C GLY A 67 25.11 5.95 8.84
N ARG A 68 23.95 5.72 8.20
CA ARG A 68 23.84 5.63 6.73
C ARG A 68 23.11 6.83 6.16
N ASN A 69 23.60 7.32 5.03
CA ASN A 69 22.91 8.32 4.23
C ASN A 69 22.37 7.66 2.96
N LEU A 70 21.17 8.05 2.56
CA LEU A 70 20.52 7.67 1.32
C LEU A 70 20.33 8.96 0.51
N ASP A 71 21.17 9.18 -0.48
CA ASP A 71 21.23 10.40 -1.29
C ASP A 71 20.52 10.18 -2.63
N TYR A 72 19.43 10.89 -2.88
CA TYR A 72 18.57 10.71 -4.05
C TYR A 72 18.81 11.75 -5.14
N LYS A 73 18.56 11.37 -6.40
CA LYS A 73 18.54 12.26 -7.56
C LYS A 73 17.32 11.99 -8.42
N TYR A 74 16.87 13.03 -9.11
CA TYR A 74 15.70 13.01 -9.97
C TYR A 74 16.02 13.66 -11.31
N ASN A 75 15.26 13.31 -12.35
CA ASN A 75 15.29 14.05 -13.62
C ASN A 75 14.38 15.28 -13.56
N ILE A 76 14.38 16.08 -14.63
CA ILE A 76 13.58 17.32 -14.71
C ILE A 76 12.05 17.09 -14.67
N ARG A 77 11.60 15.83 -14.86
CA ARG A 77 10.18 15.43 -14.73
C ARG A 77 9.84 14.95 -13.31
N GLY A 78 10.80 14.99 -12.39
CA GLY A 78 10.65 14.52 -11.01
C GLY A 78 10.73 13.01 -10.83
N TRP A 79 11.14 12.25 -11.86
CA TRP A 79 11.32 10.80 -11.73
C TRP A 79 12.64 10.50 -11.03
N LEU A 80 12.61 9.59 -10.07
CA LEU A 80 13.81 9.12 -9.37
C LEU A 80 14.77 8.47 -10.36
N THR A 81 16.01 8.94 -10.40
CA THR A 81 17.07 8.43 -11.27
C THR A 81 18.19 7.74 -10.50
N GLN A 82 18.33 8.00 -9.20
CA GLN A 82 19.42 7.44 -8.42
C GLN A 82 19.14 7.45 -6.92
N MET A 83 19.69 6.47 -6.21
CA MET A 83 19.92 6.51 -4.76
C MET A 83 21.33 6.04 -4.46
N ASN A 84 22.11 6.87 -3.76
CA ASN A 84 23.55 6.74 -3.52
C ASN A 84 24.30 6.67 -4.85
N ALA A 85 25.29 7.51 -5.09
CA ALA A 85 26.04 7.43 -6.36
C ALA A 85 27.08 6.32 -6.28
N TYR A 86 27.33 5.58 -7.37
CA TYR A 86 28.43 4.64 -7.40
C TYR A 86 29.76 5.39 -7.28
N ARG A 87 30.63 4.94 -6.37
CA ARG A 87 31.96 5.54 -6.14
C ARG A 87 33.03 4.46 -6.14
N GLN A 88 33.97 4.55 -7.08
CA GLN A 88 35.12 3.63 -7.15
C GLN A 88 36.09 3.82 -5.98
N SER A 89 36.25 5.05 -5.48
CA SER A 89 37.05 5.39 -4.31
C SER A 89 36.28 6.27 -3.34
N GLY A 90 36.49 6.05 -2.04
CA GLY A 90 35.95 6.90 -0.99
C GLY A 90 36.68 8.22 -1.05
N GLY A 91 35.98 9.29 -1.42
CA GLY A 91 36.53 10.64 -1.30
C GLY A 91 36.97 10.91 0.13
N SER A 92 38.00 11.74 0.31
CA SER A 92 38.55 12.13 1.61
C SER A 92 37.43 12.50 2.59
N GLY A 93 37.16 11.65 3.58
CA GLY A 93 36.20 11.91 4.65
C GLY A 93 34.74 11.44 4.44
N ARG A 94 34.40 10.71 3.37
CA ARG A 94 33.11 10.00 3.26
C ARG A 94 33.33 8.49 3.08
N GLY A 95 32.71 7.68 3.93
CA GLY A 95 32.65 6.23 3.77
C GLY A 95 31.95 5.84 2.46
N TYR A 96 32.06 4.56 2.08
CA TYR A 96 31.29 4.02 0.97
C TYR A 96 29.84 3.78 1.40
N ASP A 97 28.88 4.03 0.52
CA ASP A 97 27.52 3.53 0.71
C ASP A 97 27.48 2.05 0.29
N GLU A 98 27.02 1.16 1.18
CA GLU A 98 27.02 -0.29 0.94
C GLU A 98 26.02 -0.71 -0.12
N PHE A 99 25.02 0.11 -0.41
CA PHE A 99 24.05 -0.12 -1.48
C PHE A 99 23.66 1.19 -2.16
N GLY A 100 23.46 1.12 -3.47
CA GLY A 100 22.88 2.17 -4.28
C GLY A 100 22.40 1.66 -5.62
N PHE A 101 21.64 2.48 -6.33
CA PHE A 101 21.12 2.18 -7.65
C PHE A 101 21.01 3.41 -8.54
N ALA A 102 20.95 3.17 -9.85
CA ALA A 102 20.61 4.15 -10.88
C ALA A 102 19.53 3.58 -11.81
N LEU A 103 18.56 4.43 -12.17
CA LEU A 103 17.45 4.10 -13.06
C LEU A 103 17.59 4.92 -14.35
N ASN A 104 17.60 4.22 -15.48
CA ASN A 104 17.58 4.86 -16.78
C ASN A 104 16.19 4.72 -17.41
N TYR A 105 15.72 5.83 -17.96
CA TYR A 105 14.44 5.91 -18.67
C TYR A 105 14.73 6.14 -20.15
N GLN A 106 15.22 7.33 -20.51
CA GLN A 106 15.28 7.82 -21.90
C GLN A 106 16.64 7.65 -22.58
N SER A 107 17.66 7.20 -21.85
CA SER A 107 19.01 7.02 -22.38
C SER A 107 19.81 6.08 -21.49
N GLY A 108 20.65 5.24 -22.08
CA GLY A 108 21.58 4.36 -21.35
C GLY A 108 21.01 2.98 -21.05
N SER A 109 19.75 2.72 -21.41
CA SER A 109 19.12 1.41 -21.21
C SER A 109 19.64 0.35 -22.18
N THR A 110 20.02 0.77 -23.39
CA THR A 110 20.61 -0.10 -24.42
C THR A 110 21.96 -0.68 -24.03
N THR A 111 22.72 -0.02 -23.16
CA THR A 111 23.96 -0.56 -22.56
C THR A 111 23.69 -1.86 -21.78
N PHE A 112 22.48 -2.00 -21.25
CA PHE A 112 22.06 -3.12 -20.42
C PHE A 112 21.14 -4.11 -21.15
N GLY A 113 20.96 -3.98 -22.47
CA GLY A 113 20.07 -4.83 -23.25
C GLY A 113 18.57 -4.52 -23.10
N GLY A 114 18.27 -3.39 -22.47
CA GLY A 114 16.94 -2.79 -22.40
C GLY A 114 16.71 -1.76 -23.50
N GLU A 115 15.53 -1.13 -23.47
CA GLU A 115 15.12 -0.12 -24.44
C GLU A 115 14.88 1.23 -23.78
N ASP A 116 15.19 2.32 -24.48
CA ASP A 116 14.90 3.66 -23.98
C ASP A 116 13.37 3.90 -23.94
N GLN A 117 12.87 4.27 -22.78
CA GLN A 117 11.47 4.47 -22.43
C GLN A 117 11.16 5.95 -22.20
N PHE A 118 10.21 6.49 -22.97
CA PHE A 118 9.80 7.90 -22.87
C PHE A 118 8.49 8.12 -22.10
N ASN A 119 7.81 7.04 -21.75
CA ASN A 119 6.47 6.97 -21.17
C ASN A 119 6.45 6.74 -19.64
N GLY A 120 7.62 6.80 -18.99
CA GLY A 120 7.78 6.58 -17.55
C GLY A 120 8.10 5.14 -17.15
N ASN A 121 8.18 4.19 -18.10
CA ASN A 121 8.79 2.90 -17.80
C ASN A 121 10.28 3.05 -17.56
N ILE A 122 10.84 2.15 -16.76
CA ILE A 122 12.29 2.09 -16.51
C ILE A 122 12.88 1.17 -17.57
N GLY A 123 13.77 1.69 -18.41
CA GLY A 123 14.45 0.91 -19.44
C GLY A 123 15.60 0.08 -18.90
N SER A 124 16.23 0.50 -17.79
CA SER A 124 17.21 -0.32 -17.07
C SER A 124 17.40 0.13 -15.62
N MET A 125 17.83 -0.79 -14.78
CA MET A 125 18.31 -0.50 -13.43
C MET A 125 19.73 -1.02 -13.26
N GLU A 126 20.63 -0.15 -12.83
CA GLU A 126 21.95 -0.53 -12.33
C GLU A 126 21.92 -0.49 -10.80
N TRP A 127 22.57 -1.43 -10.12
CA TRP A 127 22.79 -1.36 -8.68
C TRP A 127 24.15 -1.93 -8.29
N TRP A 128 24.59 -1.62 -7.08
CA TRP A 128 25.81 -2.18 -6.52
C TRP A 128 25.68 -2.44 -5.03
N SER A 129 26.48 -3.40 -4.56
CA SER A 129 26.55 -3.78 -3.15
C SER A 129 28.01 -3.90 -2.72
N LYS A 130 28.43 -3.06 -1.77
CA LYS A 130 29.79 -3.04 -1.21
C LYS A 130 29.76 -3.42 0.26
N VAL A 131 29.51 -4.69 0.53
CA VAL A 131 29.37 -5.24 1.88
C VAL A 131 30.64 -5.99 2.29
N SER A 132 31.11 -5.80 3.52
CA SER A 132 32.27 -6.53 4.04
C SER A 132 32.02 -8.05 4.04
N GLY A 133 32.97 -8.81 3.49
CA GLY A 133 32.86 -10.27 3.34
C GLY A 133 32.04 -10.75 2.14
N VAL A 134 31.47 -9.82 1.37
CA VAL A 134 30.75 -10.10 0.12
C VAL A 134 31.57 -9.54 -1.04
N SER A 135 31.58 -10.20 -2.19
CA SER A 135 32.24 -9.64 -3.37
C SER A 135 31.54 -8.33 -3.75
N ASN A 136 32.31 -7.31 -4.16
CA ASN A 136 31.70 -6.06 -4.61
C ASN A 136 31.01 -6.32 -5.95
N HIS A 137 29.69 -6.40 -5.91
CA HIS A 137 28.87 -6.66 -7.08
C HIS A 137 28.37 -5.35 -7.64
N ARG A 138 28.66 -5.06 -8.90
CA ARG A 138 27.97 -4.04 -9.69
C ARG A 138 27.23 -4.76 -10.81
N GLN A 139 25.93 -4.59 -10.82
CA GLN A 139 24.98 -5.41 -11.55
C GLN A 139 23.97 -4.51 -12.24
N ALA A 140 23.34 -5.02 -13.29
CA ALA A 140 22.28 -4.30 -13.97
C ALA A 140 21.25 -5.25 -14.59
N TYR A 141 20.05 -4.72 -14.77
CA TYR A 141 19.04 -5.28 -15.65
C TYR A 141 18.69 -4.28 -16.74
N GLY A 142 18.63 -4.72 -17.99
CA GLY A 142 17.94 -4.03 -19.07
C GLY A 142 16.55 -4.62 -19.30
N TYR A 143 15.53 -3.78 -19.33
CA TYR A 143 14.14 -4.20 -19.44
C TYR A 143 13.59 -3.93 -20.85
N THR A 144 12.79 -4.85 -21.37
CA THR A 144 11.96 -4.64 -22.56
C THR A 144 10.51 -4.92 -22.24
N TYR A 145 9.62 -4.29 -22.99
CA TYR A 145 8.18 -4.34 -22.79
C TYR A 145 7.48 -4.66 -24.09
N ASP A 146 6.29 -5.25 -24.03
CA ASP A 146 5.41 -5.32 -25.19
C ASP A 146 4.67 -4.00 -25.42
N ALA A 147 3.85 -3.95 -26.47
CA ALA A 147 3.10 -2.75 -26.84
C ALA A 147 2.08 -2.28 -25.78
N LEU A 148 1.73 -3.14 -24.81
CA LEU A 148 0.82 -2.83 -23.70
C LEU A 148 1.60 -2.46 -22.41
N ASN A 149 2.92 -2.27 -22.49
CA ASN A 149 3.81 -1.96 -21.38
C ASN A 149 3.97 -3.09 -20.35
N ARG A 150 3.70 -4.34 -20.74
CA ARG A 150 3.97 -5.52 -19.91
C ARG A 150 5.41 -5.96 -20.13
N ILE A 151 6.12 -6.34 -19.07
CA ILE A 151 7.52 -6.73 -19.16
C ILE A 151 7.66 -7.99 -20.01
N SER A 152 8.54 -7.99 -21.01
CA SER A 152 8.79 -9.15 -21.87
C SER A 152 10.17 -9.78 -21.63
N LYS A 153 11.10 -8.99 -21.05
CA LYS A 153 12.48 -9.41 -20.77
C LYS A 153 13.12 -8.56 -19.67
N ALA A 154 14.00 -9.18 -18.89
CA ALA A 154 15.00 -8.54 -18.03
C ALA A 154 16.37 -9.19 -18.28
N ASP A 155 17.27 -8.46 -18.92
CA ASP A 155 18.60 -8.92 -19.34
C ASP A 155 19.66 -8.56 -18.29
N PHE A 156 20.31 -9.56 -17.68
CA PHE A 156 21.20 -9.38 -16.54
C PHE A 156 22.66 -9.17 -16.97
N LYS A 157 23.26 -8.08 -16.50
CA LYS A 157 24.68 -7.78 -16.71
C LYS A 157 25.44 -7.63 -15.41
N THR A 158 26.71 -8.00 -15.43
CA THR A 158 27.66 -7.74 -14.33
C THR A 158 28.79 -6.87 -14.82
N TYR A 159 29.35 -6.08 -13.91
CA TYR A 159 30.52 -5.25 -14.18
C TYR A 159 31.76 -5.80 -13.46
N SER A 160 32.84 -6.01 -14.21
CA SER A 160 34.17 -6.31 -13.66
C SER A 160 35.20 -5.28 -14.12
N SER A 161 35.68 -5.39 -15.36
CA SER A 161 36.47 -4.39 -16.08
C SER A 161 35.66 -3.69 -17.19
N GLY A 162 34.45 -4.19 -17.44
CA GLY A 162 33.44 -3.69 -18.37
C GLY A 162 32.13 -4.41 -18.11
N TRP A 163 31.05 -3.97 -18.77
CA TRP A 163 29.77 -4.67 -18.73
C TRP A 163 29.83 -5.91 -19.60
N SER A 164 29.51 -7.06 -19.01
CA SER A 164 29.43 -8.33 -19.71
C SER A 164 28.07 -8.98 -19.54
N ASP A 165 27.60 -9.60 -20.61
CA ASP A 165 26.48 -10.54 -20.56
C ASP A 165 26.92 -11.77 -19.80
N ALA A 166 26.41 -11.90 -18.58
CA ALA A 166 26.65 -13.07 -17.77
C ALA A 166 25.55 -14.13 -18.00
N SER A 167 24.47 -13.80 -18.72
CA SER A 167 23.16 -14.46 -18.68
C SER A 167 22.81 -14.99 -17.29
N GLY A 168 23.22 -14.22 -16.28
CA GLY A 168 23.42 -14.74 -14.94
C GLY A 168 22.08 -15.00 -14.30
N TYR A 169 21.23 -13.98 -14.30
CA TYR A 169 19.92 -13.99 -13.67
C TYR A 169 18.84 -13.48 -14.62
N ASP A 170 19.00 -13.74 -15.93
CA ASP A 170 18.09 -13.27 -16.97
C ASP A 170 16.67 -13.79 -16.71
N VAL A 171 15.68 -12.97 -17.05
CA VAL A 171 14.30 -13.41 -17.22
C VAL A 171 13.87 -13.09 -18.64
N THR A 172 13.52 -14.11 -19.41
CA THR A 172 13.26 -13.96 -20.85
C THR A 172 12.03 -14.74 -21.27
N GLY A 173 11.59 -14.53 -22.52
CA GLY A 173 10.47 -15.30 -23.08
C GLY A 173 9.17 -15.10 -22.31
N ILE A 174 8.99 -13.95 -21.66
CA ILE A 174 7.74 -13.65 -20.96
C ILE A 174 6.70 -13.31 -22.02
N THR A 175 5.67 -14.14 -22.11
CA THR A 175 4.55 -13.92 -23.04
C THR A 175 3.24 -13.88 -22.28
N TYR A 176 2.22 -13.29 -22.91
CA TYR A 176 0.92 -13.10 -22.29
C TYR A 176 -0.19 -13.45 -23.26
N ASP A 177 -1.31 -13.94 -22.73
CA ASP A 177 -2.55 -14.05 -23.49
C ASP A 177 -3.22 -12.66 -23.64
N LEU A 178 -4.40 -12.66 -24.26
CA LEU A 178 -5.18 -11.44 -24.50
C LEU A 178 -5.72 -10.80 -23.21
N ASN A 179 -5.94 -11.57 -22.15
CA ASN A 179 -6.39 -11.08 -20.85
C ASN A 179 -5.21 -10.65 -19.96
N GLY A 180 -3.97 -10.90 -20.37
CA GLY A 180 -2.77 -10.60 -19.60
C GLY A 180 -2.35 -11.69 -18.63
N ASN A 181 -2.81 -12.94 -18.78
CA ASN A 181 -2.21 -14.06 -18.06
C ASN A 181 -0.82 -14.36 -18.64
N ILE A 182 0.17 -14.62 -17.79
CA ILE A 182 1.51 -15.06 -18.23
C ILE A 182 1.38 -16.44 -18.88
N MET A 183 1.84 -16.62 -20.11
CA MET A 183 1.78 -17.91 -20.82
C MET A 183 3.11 -18.66 -20.79
N SER A 184 4.23 -17.95 -20.76
CA SER A 184 5.56 -18.53 -20.66
C SER A 184 6.51 -17.61 -19.92
N LEU A 185 7.55 -18.18 -19.29
CA LEU A 185 8.60 -17.43 -18.63
C LEU A 185 9.86 -18.31 -18.49
N ASN A 186 11.02 -17.77 -18.86
CA ASN A 186 12.31 -18.41 -18.61
C ASN A 186 13.07 -17.67 -17.51
N ARG A 187 13.76 -18.41 -16.63
CA ARG A 187 14.72 -17.82 -15.67
C ARG A 187 16.06 -18.51 -15.73
N TYR A 188 17.10 -17.73 -15.47
CA TYR A 188 18.47 -18.21 -15.39
C TYR A 188 19.03 -17.97 -13.99
N ASP A 189 19.94 -18.83 -13.51
CA ASP A 189 20.73 -18.64 -12.28
C ASP A 189 22.19 -19.01 -12.54
N LYS A 190 23.06 -18.00 -12.40
CA LYS A 190 24.50 -18.08 -12.68
C LYS A 190 24.79 -18.65 -14.08
N GLY A 191 24.00 -18.25 -15.08
CA GLY A 191 24.14 -18.70 -16.47
C GLY A 191 23.43 -20.01 -16.79
N ASN A 192 22.88 -20.72 -15.79
CA ASN A 192 22.13 -21.95 -16.00
C ASN A 192 20.67 -21.62 -16.24
N HIS A 193 20.04 -22.27 -17.22
CA HIS A 193 18.60 -22.18 -17.44
C HIS A 193 17.89 -23.03 -16.37
N ILE A 194 17.27 -22.36 -15.39
CA ILE A 194 16.67 -23.02 -14.21
C ILE A 194 15.15 -23.17 -14.30
N ASP A 195 14.49 -22.37 -15.13
CA ASP A 195 13.06 -22.45 -15.32
C ASP A 195 12.72 -22.25 -16.79
N GLN A 196 11.90 -23.12 -17.36
CA GLN A 196 11.26 -22.98 -18.66
C GLN A 196 9.76 -23.20 -18.49
N LEU A 197 9.09 -22.19 -17.90
CA LEU A 197 7.71 -22.30 -17.48
C LEU A 197 6.75 -22.14 -18.64
N GLY A 198 5.78 -23.04 -18.73
CA GLY A 198 4.60 -22.95 -19.57
C GLY A 198 3.33 -23.03 -18.73
N TYR A 199 2.47 -22.00 -18.82
CA TYR A 199 1.28 -21.87 -18.00
C TYR A 199 0.03 -22.30 -18.77
N GLY A 200 -0.76 -23.19 -18.17
CA GLY A 200 -2.08 -23.59 -18.68
C GLY A 200 -3.20 -22.95 -17.86
N TYR A 201 -4.29 -22.54 -18.51
CA TYR A 201 -5.41 -21.87 -17.86
C TYR A 201 -6.77 -22.46 -18.23
N ASN A 202 -7.71 -22.37 -17.29
CA ASN A 202 -9.15 -22.47 -17.53
C ASN A 202 -9.76 -21.08 -17.31
N GLY A 203 -10.02 -20.34 -18.40
CA GLY A 203 -10.29 -18.91 -18.30
C GLY A 203 -9.07 -18.16 -17.78
N ASN A 204 -9.20 -17.50 -16.62
CA ASN A 204 -8.10 -16.79 -15.95
C ASN A 204 -7.53 -17.57 -14.74
N GLN A 205 -8.11 -18.72 -14.42
CA GLN A 205 -7.65 -19.61 -13.34
C GLN A 205 -6.54 -20.51 -13.86
N LEU A 206 -5.44 -20.60 -13.10
CA LEU A 206 -4.32 -21.45 -13.47
C LEU A 206 -4.74 -22.92 -13.39
N SER A 207 -4.34 -23.74 -14.34
CA SER A 207 -4.63 -25.18 -14.31
C SER A 207 -3.37 -25.97 -14.00
N PHE A 208 -2.25 -25.61 -14.62
CA PHE A 208 -0.95 -26.26 -14.41
C PHE A 208 0.18 -25.31 -14.80
N VAL A 209 1.39 -25.60 -14.32
CA VAL A 209 2.63 -24.95 -14.77
C VAL A 209 3.66 -26.03 -15.02
N ASN A 210 3.99 -26.25 -16.30
CA ASN A 210 5.04 -27.19 -16.67
C ASN A 210 6.38 -26.47 -16.67
N ASP A 211 7.42 -27.11 -16.16
CA ASP A 211 8.79 -26.63 -16.20
C ASP A 211 9.66 -27.54 -17.08
N GLY A 212 10.05 -27.02 -18.25
CA GLY A 212 10.97 -27.73 -19.15
C GLY A 212 12.40 -27.88 -18.60
N LYS A 213 12.71 -27.30 -17.44
CA LYS A 213 14.04 -27.23 -16.83
C LYS A 213 14.06 -27.44 -15.31
N ASP A 214 13.33 -28.43 -14.78
CA ASP A 214 13.37 -28.75 -13.34
C ASP A 214 14.79 -29.12 -12.85
N ASP A 215 15.47 -28.13 -12.25
CA ASP A 215 16.78 -28.28 -11.61
C ASP A 215 16.70 -28.13 -10.07
N ASN A 216 15.48 -28.22 -9.50
CA ASN A 216 15.15 -27.93 -8.11
C ASN A 216 15.49 -26.51 -7.63
N LYS A 217 15.71 -25.55 -8.54
CA LYS A 217 15.82 -24.12 -8.24
C LYS A 217 14.69 -23.36 -8.95
N GLY A 218 14.39 -22.17 -8.46
CA GLY A 218 13.25 -21.42 -8.98
C GLY A 218 11.92 -22.07 -8.61
N PHE A 219 11.03 -22.21 -9.60
CA PHE A 219 9.79 -22.95 -9.47
C PHE A 219 10.09 -24.45 -9.39
N LYS A 220 9.30 -25.19 -8.63
CA LYS A 220 9.50 -26.62 -8.43
C LYS A 220 8.27 -27.36 -8.92
N GLU A 221 8.40 -28.02 -10.07
CA GLU A 221 7.34 -28.86 -10.61
C GLU A 221 7.31 -30.19 -9.84
N LEU A 222 6.48 -30.26 -8.79
CA LEU A 222 6.30 -31.49 -8.00
C LEU A 222 5.19 -32.40 -8.55
N SER A 223 4.38 -31.88 -9.46
CA SER A 223 3.30 -32.57 -10.15
C SER A 223 3.33 -32.17 -11.62
N SER A 224 3.06 -33.11 -12.52
CA SER A 224 3.06 -32.89 -13.98
C SER A 224 1.72 -33.38 -14.55
N THR A 225 0.63 -32.82 -14.05
CA THR A 225 -0.73 -33.23 -14.41
C THR A 225 -1.45 -32.09 -15.11
N SER A 226 -2.51 -32.39 -15.85
CA SER A 226 -3.28 -31.34 -16.52
C SER A 226 -4.09 -30.45 -15.56
N LEU A 227 -4.11 -30.75 -14.26
CA LEU A 227 -4.82 -29.98 -13.23
C LEU A 227 -4.08 -30.07 -11.89
N GLU A 228 -3.15 -29.17 -11.67
CA GLU A 228 -2.33 -29.02 -10.46
C GLU A 228 -2.90 -27.99 -9.49
N TYR A 229 -3.65 -27.04 -10.04
CA TYR A 229 -4.31 -25.96 -9.30
C TYR A 229 -5.82 -26.17 -9.34
N SER A 230 -6.50 -25.90 -8.23
CA SER A 230 -7.96 -25.93 -8.16
C SER A 230 -8.49 -24.70 -7.44
N TYR A 231 -9.76 -24.39 -7.67
CA TYR A 231 -10.38 -23.17 -7.18
C TYR A 231 -11.77 -23.43 -6.62
N ASP A 232 -12.18 -22.63 -5.65
CA ASP A 232 -13.57 -22.57 -5.18
C ASP A 232 -14.46 -21.75 -6.14
N ALA A 233 -15.74 -21.64 -5.80
CA ALA A 233 -16.72 -20.88 -6.59
C ALA A 233 -16.50 -19.35 -6.56
N ASN A 234 -15.76 -18.84 -5.57
CA ASN A 234 -15.38 -17.42 -5.48
C ASN A 234 -14.08 -17.13 -6.24
N GLY A 235 -13.44 -18.15 -6.81
CA GLY A 235 -12.19 -18.02 -7.53
C GLY A 235 -10.96 -17.97 -6.64
N ASN A 236 -11.03 -18.48 -5.41
CA ASN A 236 -9.88 -18.66 -4.54
C ASN A 236 -9.20 -19.99 -4.84
N MET A 237 -7.88 -20.01 -4.95
CA MET A 237 -7.11 -21.25 -5.15
C MET A 237 -7.23 -22.16 -3.92
N THR A 238 -7.73 -23.38 -4.08
CA THR A 238 -7.89 -24.36 -3.00
C THR A 238 -6.82 -25.46 -3.01
N ARG A 239 -6.08 -25.62 -4.12
CA ARG A 239 -5.01 -26.63 -4.25
C ARG A 239 -3.84 -26.08 -5.04
N ASP A 240 -2.62 -26.45 -4.63
CA ASP A 240 -1.37 -26.24 -5.37
C ASP A 240 -0.47 -27.47 -5.18
N ASP A 241 -0.53 -28.38 -6.15
CA ASP A 241 0.23 -29.63 -6.10
C ASP A 241 1.75 -29.40 -6.17
N ASN A 242 2.21 -28.30 -6.77
CA ASN A 242 3.63 -27.93 -6.90
C ASN A 242 4.23 -27.40 -5.60
N LYS A 243 3.39 -26.95 -4.66
CA LYS A 243 3.78 -26.64 -3.27
C LYS A 243 3.35 -27.69 -2.26
N LYS A 244 2.83 -28.84 -2.72
CA LYS A 244 2.21 -29.88 -1.88
C LYS A 244 1.11 -29.34 -0.96
N ILE A 245 0.36 -28.36 -1.42
CA ILE A 245 -0.81 -27.82 -0.71
C ILE A 245 -2.03 -28.58 -1.22
N SER A 246 -2.59 -29.44 -0.37
CA SER A 246 -3.74 -30.27 -0.72
C SER A 246 -5.08 -29.57 -0.52
N ASP A 247 -5.14 -28.60 0.38
CA ASP A 247 -6.38 -27.88 0.69
C ASP A 247 -6.11 -26.49 1.26
N ILE A 248 -7.02 -25.55 0.98
CA ILE A 248 -7.02 -24.19 1.53
C ILE A 248 -8.46 -23.79 1.80
N ASP A 249 -8.76 -23.51 3.07
CA ASP A 249 -10.04 -22.90 3.46
C ASP A 249 -9.90 -21.39 3.53
N TYR A 250 -10.97 -20.70 3.14
CA TYR A 250 -11.05 -19.25 3.08
C TYR A 250 -12.18 -18.71 3.95
N ASN A 251 -11.93 -17.57 4.58
CA ASN A 251 -12.95 -16.84 5.31
C ASN A 251 -13.85 -16.01 4.37
N LEU A 252 -14.83 -15.29 4.94
CA LEU A 252 -15.77 -14.44 4.19
C LEU A 252 -15.12 -13.27 3.42
N LEU A 253 -13.85 -12.96 3.70
CA LEU A 253 -13.06 -11.94 3.01
C LEU A 253 -12.15 -12.54 1.93
N ASN A 254 -12.27 -13.83 1.63
CA ASN A 254 -11.38 -14.57 0.73
C ASN A 254 -9.91 -14.56 1.20
N LEU A 255 -9.67 -14.47 2.52
CA LEU A 255 -8.35 -14.66 3.12
C LEU A 255 -8.18 -16.10 3.60
N PRO A 256 -7.03 -16.76 3.38
CA PRO A 256 -6.81 -18.14 3.81
C PRO A 256 -6.89 -18.25 5.33
N GLU A 257 -7.78 -19.07 5.88
CA GLU A 257 -7.86 -19.33 7.33
C GLU A 257 -7.18 -20.64 7.72
N PHE A 258 -7.06 -21.58 6.78
CA PHE A 258 -6.39 -22.87 6.97
C PHE A 258 -5.70 -23.30 5.68
N VAL A 259 -4.50 -23.87 5.80
CA VAL A 259 -3.75 -24.44 4.68
C VAL A 259 -3.25 -25.82 5.09
N GLU A 260 -3.70 -26.85 4.39
CA GLU A 260 -3.16 -28.20 4.51
C GLU A 260 -1.97 -28.36 3.55
N LYS A 261 -0.75 -28.34 4.10
CA LYS A 261 0.48 -28.56 3.33
C LYS A 261 1.15 -29.85 3.73
N LYS A 262 1.80 -30.56 2.81
CA LYS A 262 2.64 -31.72 3.12
C LYS A 262 4.12 -31.33 3.09
N ASP A 263 4.90 -31.90 4.00
CA ASP A 263 6.36 -31.74 3.97
C ASP A 263 7.02 -32.67 2.94
N ALA A 264 8.36 -32.63 2.87
CA ALA A 264 9.12 -33.48 1.95
C ALA A 264 8.90 -34.99 2.19
N ALA A 265 8.51 -35.39 3.40
CA ALA A 265 8.19 -36.77 3.77
C ALA A 265 6.68 -37.08 3.71
N ASP A 266 5.91 -36.23 3.02
CA ASP A 266 4.46 -36.31 2.85
C ASP A 266 3.65 -36.29 4.15
N LYS A 267 4.25 -35.79 5.25
CA LYS A 267 3.53 -35.57 6.49
C LYS A 267 2.75 -34.27 6.39
N VAL A 268 1.49 -34.32 6.80
CA VAL A 268 0.62 -33.15 6.87
C VAL A 268 1.15 -32.15 7.92
N ARG A 269 1.23 -30.89 7.50
CA ARG A 269 1.76 -29.71 8.18
C ARG A 269 0.76 -28.58 8.01
N ASN A 270 -0.20 -28.53 8.92
CA ASN A 270 -1.27 -27.55 8.86
C ASN A 270 -0.77 -26.17 9.27
N LEU A 271 -1.18 -25.17 8.50
CA LEU A 271 -1.10 -23.77 8.87
C LEU A 271 -2.50 -23.24 9.15
N ALA A 272 -2.60 -22.31 10.09
CA ALA A 272 -3.86 -21.62 10.33
C ALA A 272 -3.60 -20.13 10.57
N TYR A 273 -4.47 -19.31 10.01
CA TYR A 273 -4.39 -17.86 10.11
C TYR A 273 -5.63 -17.33 10.81
N ALA A 274 -5.48 -16.24 11.57
CA ALA A 274 -6.61 -15.52 12.12
C ALA A 274 -6.53 -14.05 11.74
N TYR A 275 -7.68 -13.46 11.46
CA TYR A 275 -7.83 -12.08 11.03
C TYR A 275 -8.89 -11.39 11.88
N ASP A 276 -8.82 -10.06 11.98
CA ASP A 276 -9.97 -9.29 12.44
C ASP A 276 -11.02 -9.14 11.33
N ALA A 277 -12.16 -8.51 11.67
CA ALA A 277 -13.26 -8.30 10.74
C ALA A 277 -12.94 -7.37 9.57
N SER A 278 -11.83 -6.61 9.64
CA SER A 278 -11.34 -5.76 8.55
C SER A 278 -10.31 -6.45 7.66
N GLY A 279 -9.93 -7.70 7.97
CA GLY A 279 -8.94 -8.47 7.22
C GLY A 279 -7.51 -8.26 7.69
N VAL A 280 -7.27 -7.58 8.82
CA VAL A 280 -5.91 -7.45 9.38
C VAL A 280 -5.53 -8.77 10.03
N LYS A 281 -4.38 -9.32 9.63
CA LYS A 281 -3.85 -10.56 10.20
C LYS A 281 -3.49 -10.36 11.67
N LEU A 282 -4.01 -11.23 12.52
CA LEU A 282 -3.78 -11.27 13.97
C LEU A 282 -2.86 -12.43 14.38
N GLU A 283 -2.85 -13.51 13.60
CA GLU A 283 -2.15 -14.74 13.98
C GLU A 283 -1.75 -15.58 12.76
N ASN A 284 -0.58 -16.22 12.87
CA ASN A 284 -0.15 -17.34 12.03
C ASN A 284 0.29 -18.49 12.95
N ARG A 285 -0.40 -19.63 12.89
CA ARG A 285 -0.07 -20.88 13.57
C ARG A 285 0.70 -21.78 12.62
N LEU A 286 1.90 -22.14 13.04
CA LEU A 286 2.82 -22.96 12.28
C LEU A 286 2.71 -24.45 12.68
N PRO A 287 3.14 -25.38 11.80
CA PRO A 287 3.01 -26.82 12.02
C PRO A 287 3.76 -27.38 13.26
N ASP A 288 4.74 -26.67 13.78
CA ASP A 288 5.59 -27.07 14.92
C ASP A 288 5.13 -26.48 16.26
N SER A 289 3.85 -26.09 16.36
CA SER A 289 3.27 -25.37 17.49
C SER A 289 3.86 -23.97 17.72
N LYS A 290 4.75 -23.48 16.83
CA LYS A 290 5.10 -22.06 16.84
C LYS A 290 3.90 -21.24 16.40
N LYS A 291 3.80 -20.06 17.00
CA LYS A 291 2.72 -19.14 16.74
C LYS A 291 3.28 -17.73 16.68
N LEU A 292 3.09 -17.10 15.53
CA LEU A 292 3.33 -15.67 15.35
C LEU A 292 2.02 -14.92 15.59
N GLN A 293 2.08 -13.86 16.38
CA GLN A 293 0.92 -13.04 16.69
C GLN A 293 1.23 -11.58 16.40
N TYR A 294 0.25 -10.89 15.85
CA TYR A 294 0.41 -9.56 15.32
C TYR A 294 -0.54 -8.63 16.06
N CYS A 295 0.02 -7.53 16.57
CA CYS A 295 -0.75 -6.42 17.11
C CYS A 295 -0.21 -5.16 16.45
N THR A 296 -0.81 -4.77 15.33
CA THR A 296 -0.32 -3.66 14.50
C THR A 296 1.15 -3.90 14.08
N ASN A 297 2.08 -3.04 14.50
CA ASN A 297 3.51 -3.17 14.23
C ASN A 297 4.27 -4.08 15.22
N PHE A 298 3.61 -4.63 16.25
CA PHE A 298 4.23 -5.49 17.26
C PHE A 298 4.06 -6.95 16.87
N VAL A 299 5.18 -7.69 16.80
CA VAL A 299 5.19 -9.10 16.45
C VAL A 299 5.67 -9.94 17.63
N TYR A 300 4.85 -10.90 18.02
CA TYR A 300 5.08 -11.82 19.11
C TYR A 300 5.30 -13.23 18.58
N GLU A 301 6.17 -13.98 19.24
CA GLU A 301 6.38 -15.40 19.00
C GLU A 301 6.04 -16.15 20.29
N ASN A 302 5.08 -17.08 20.23
CA ASN A 302 4.60 -17.86 21.38
C ASN A 302 4.26 -16.98 22.60
N GLY A 303 3.65 -15.82 22.36
CA GLY A 303 3.29 -14.84 23.37
C GLY A 303 4.43 -13.95 23.91
N SER A 304 5.64 -14.10 23.40
CA SER A 304 6.78 -13.23 23.76
C SER A 304 7.03 -12.21 22.66
N LEU A 305 7.20 -10.93 23.01
CA LEU A 305 7.48 -9.88 22.02
C LEU A 305 8.83 -10.17 21.35
N LYS A 306 8.82 -10.37 20.04
CA LYS A 306 10.02 -10.68 19.25
C LYS A 306 10.64 -9.40 18.70
N TYR A 307 9.85 -8.58 18.01
CA TYR A 307 10.28 -7.30 17.47
C TYR A 307 9.12 -6.33 17.25
N ILE A 308 9.46 -5.05 17.09
CA ILE A 308 8.51 -3.98 16.77
C ILE A 308 8.93 -3.35 15.43
N LEU A 309 8.04 -3.37 14.44
CA LEU A 309 8.26 -2.75 13.13
C LEU A 309 8.15 -1.23 13.22
N ASN A 310 8.88 -0.54 12.35
CA ASN A 310 8.76 0.89 12.12
C ASN A 310 9.06 1.23 10.65
N ASP A 311 8.83 2.48 10.26
CA ASP A 311 8.96 2.93 8.86
C ASP A 311 10.34 2.63 8.22
N GLU A 312 11.39 2.58 9.04
CA GLU A 312 12.77 2.41 8.60
C GLU A 312 13.36 1.03 8.92
N GLY A 313 12.59 0.10 9.51
CA GLY A 313 13.05 -1.24 9.85
C GLY A 313 12.32 -1.88 11.02
N LYS A 314 13.07 -2.46 11.96
CA LYS A 314 12.52 -3.04 13.20
C LYS A 314 13.40 -2.75 14.42
N LEU A 315 12.80 -2.86 15.61
CA LEU A 315 13.47 -2.94 16.90
C LEU A 315 13.42 -4.41 17.34
N ASN A 316 14.58 -5.07 17.44
CA ASN A 316 14.69 -6.43 17.96
C ASN A 316 14.61 -6.38 19.49
N VAL A 317 13.68 -7.13 20.07
CA VAL A 317 13.41 -7.16 21.52
C VAL A 317 13.62 -8.56 22.10
N GLY A 318 13.39 -9.62 21.31
CA GLY A 318 13.35 -11.00 21.78
C GLY A 318 14.67 -11.54 22.37
N ASP A 319 15.81 -10.92 22.05
CA ASP A 319 17.13 -11.25 22.60
C ASP A 319 17.52 -10.40 23.83
N GLY A 320 16.64 -9.49 24.28
CA GLY A 320 16.90 -8.54 25.36
C GLY A 320 17.85 -7.39 24.99
N SER A 321 18.32 -7.32 23.73
CA SER A 321 19.27 -6.29 23.29
C SER A 321 18.61 -4.94 23.02
N ASN A 322 17.33 -4.94 22.66
CA ASN A 322 16.57 -3.75 22.25
C ASN A 322 17.32 -2.93 21.20
N THR A 323 17.81 -3.59 20.15
CA THR A 323 18.64 -2.97 19.10
C THR A 323 17.84 -2.73 17.82
N TYR A 324 18.07 -1.58 17.18
CA TYR A 324 17.44 -1.33 15.88
C TYR A 324 18.15 -2.10 14.77
N GLN A 325 17.36 -2.62 13.83
CA GLN A 325 17.78 -3.09 12.52
C GLN A 325 17.05 -2.24 11.47
N PHE A 326 17.81 -1.58 10.61
CA PHE A 326 17.33 -0.66 9.58
C PHE A 326 17.30 -1.33 8.22
N PHE A 327 16.29 -1.04 7.40
CA PHE A 327 16.13 -1.60 6.06
C PHE A 327 16.50 -0.56 5.01
N VAL A 328 17.52 -0.84 4.20
CA VAL A 328 17.84 -0.04 3.02
C VAL A 328 17.05 -0.62 1.86
N LYS A 329 16.17 0.21 1.27
CA LYS A 329 15.19 -0.21 0.26
C LYS A 329 15.51 0.36 -1.12
N ASP A 330 15.11 -0.34 -2.18
CA ASP A 330 15.20 0.17 -3.55
C ASP A 330 14.01 1.09 -3.94
N HIS A 331 13.94 1.48 -5.21
CA HIS A 331 12.89 2.37 -5.71
C HIS A 331 11.50 1.76 -5.61
N LEU A 332 11.33 0.44 -5.52
CA LEU A 332 10.04 -0.23 -5.32
C LEU A 332 9.72 -0.44 -3.84
N GLY A 333 10.72 -0.34 -2.98
CA GLY A 333 10.58 -0.56 -1.54
C GLY A 333 11.01 -1.96 -1.10
N ASN A 334 11.68 -2.71 -1.98
CA ASN A 334 12.22 -4.02 -1.64
C ASN A 334 13.39 -3.83 -0.68
N THR A 335 13.42 -4.59 0.42
CA THR A 335 14.55 -4.58 1.35
C THR A 335 15.77 -5.17 0.64
N ARG A 336 16.80 -4.35 0.40
CA ARG A 336 18.07 -4.73 -0.24
C ARG A 336 19.17 -4.99 0.77
N LEU A 337 19.19 -4.23 1.87
CA LEU A 337 20.06 -4.49 3.03
C LEU A 337 19.27 -4.42 4.33
N SER A 338 19.66 -5.24 5.30
CA SER A 338 19.32 -5.08 6.72
C SER A 338 20.59 -4.68 7.49
N VAL A 339 20.54 -3.60 8.26
CA VAL A 339 21.71 -2.99 8.92
C VAL A 339 21.44 -2.73 10.40
N ARG A 340 22.25 -3.27 11.32
CA ARG A 340 22.13 -2.99 12.75
C ARG A 340 22.40 -1.52 13.09
N GLU A 341 21.95 -1.08 14.25
CA GLU A 341 22.33 0.22 14.83
C GLU A 341 23.84 0.38 15.08
N SER A 342 24.62 -0.72 15.09
CA SER A 342 26.09 -0.67 15.08
C SER A 342 26.69 -0.27 13.73
N GLY A 343 25.88 -0.27 12.66
CA GLY A 343 26.31 -0.12 11.28
C GLY A 343 26.76 -1.42 10.61
N GLU A 344 26.56 -2.57 11.25
CA GLU A 344 26.84 -3.87 10.64
C GLU A 344 25.72 -4.29 9.67
N VAL A 345 26.09 -4.73 8.47
CA VAL A 345 25.14 -5.34 7.51
C VAL A 345 24.91 -6.81 7.88
N GLU A 346 23.65 -7.18 8.11
CA GLU A 346 23.21 -8.51 8.50
C GLU A 346 22.65 -9.33 7.33
N GLU A 347 21.99 -8.66 6.39
CA GLU A 347 21.40 -9.32 5.23
C GLU A 347 21.61 -8.49 3.96
N LEU A 348 21.84 -9.18 2.84
CA LEU A 348 21.89 -8.63 1.49
C LEU A 348 20.93 -9.41 0.58
N ASN A 349 20.03 -8.70 -0.07
CA ASN A 349 18.98 -9.28 -0.92
C ASN A 349 19.03 -8.73 -2.34
N HIS A 350 18.80 -9.63 -3.30
CA HIS A 350 18.63 -9.35 -4.73
C HIS A 350 17.38 -10.08 -5.22
N TYR A 351 16.72 -9.55 -6.24
CA TYR A 351 15.42 -10.07 -6.70
C TYR A 351 15.37 -10.17 -8.22
N TYR A 352 14.69 -11.20 -8.72
CA TYR A 352 14.14 -11.23 -10.07
C TYR A 352 13.00 -10.19 -10.19
N PRO A 353 12.60 -9.77 -11.41
CA PRO A 353 11.58 -8.73 -11.61
C PRO A 353 10.27 -8.93 -10.84
N PHE A 354 9.76 -10.16 -10.81
CA PHE A 354 8.51 -10.53 -10.12
C PHE A 354 8.71 -10.81 -8.62
N GLY A 355 9.89 -10.56 -8.06
CA GLY A 355 10.13 -10.58 -6.63
C GLY A 355 10.70 -11.87 -6.04
N MET A 356 10.93 -12.90 -6.86
CA MET A 356 11.66 -14.08 -6.39
C MET A 356 13.07 -13.68 -5.97
N ARG A 357 13.54 -14.14 -4.81
CA ARG A 357 14.87 -13.80 -4.29
C ARG A 357 15.95 -14.54 -5.06
N ILE A 358 17.04 -13.85 -5.37
CA ILE A 358 18.24 -14.42 -5.99
C ILE A 358 19.17 -14.90 -4.86
N ASN A 359 19.56 -16.18 -4.93
CA ASN A 359 20.46 -16.81 -3.96
C ASN A 359 21.93 -16.71 -4.43
N MET A 360 22.56 -15.57 -4.15
CA MET A 360 23.99 -15.39 -4.41
C MET A 360 24.82 -16.14 -3.37
N SER A 361 25.88 -16.83 -3.81
CA SER A 361 26.67 -17.73 -2.94
C SER A 361 27.42 -17.02 -1.81
N ASP A 362 27.62 -15.71 -1.93
CA ASP A 362 28.28 -14.85 -0.94
C ASP A 362 27.30 -13.89 -0.24
N SER A 363 25.98 -14.05 -0.41
CA SER A 363 25.00 -13.20 0.27
C SER A 363 25.00 -13.45 1.79
N LYS A 364 24.89 -12.39 2.57
CA LYS A 364 24.51 -12.50 3.99
C LYS A 364 23.01 -12.72 4.12
N THR A 365 22.60 -13.59 5.05
CA THR A 365 21.20 -13.94 5.30
C THR A 365 20.85 -13.74 6.77
N ASP A 366 19.69 -13.16 7.05
CA ASP A 366 19.11 -13.10 8.39
C ASP A 366 17.81 -13.91 8.38
N ALA A 367 17.81 -15.09 9.02
CA ALA A 367 16.65 -15.96 9.06
C ALA A 367 15.45 -15.34 9.81
N ASP A 368 15.67 -14.33 10.66
CA ASP A 368 14.59 -13.64 11.37
C ASP A 368 14.03 -12.43 10.59
N GLN A 369 14.59 -12.11 9.43
CA GLN A 369 14.08 -11.05 8.55
C GLN A 369 13.07 -11.61 7.55
N LYS A 370 11.79 -11.33 7.80
CA LYS A 370 10.68 -11.76 6.92
C LYS A 370 10.18 -10.68 5.96
N TYR A 371 10.58 -9.41 6.12
CA TYR A 371 10.05 -8.27 5.35
C TYR A 371 10.96 -7.94 4.16
N LEU A 372 10.65 -8.53 3.01
CA LEU A 372 11.54 -8.62 1.86
C LEU A 372 11.05 -7.78 0.67
N TYR A 373 10.45 -8.42 -0.32
CA TYR A 373 9.95 -7.79 -1.54
C TYR A 373 8.75 -6.88 -1.23
N ASN A 374 8.78 -5.64 -1.74
CA ASN A 374 7.89 -4.53 -1.38
C ASN A 374 7.72 -4.27 0.14
N GLY A 375 8.64 -4.79 0.97
CA GLY A 375 8.53 -4.76 2.42
C GLY A 375 7.43 -5.66 2.99
N LYS A 376 6.95 -6.64 2.21
CA LYS A 376 5.92 -7.61 2.60
C LYS A 376 6.52 -8.81 3.30
N GLU A 377 5.73 -9.40 4.20
CA GLU A 377 6.14 -10.52 5.03
C GLU A 377 6.12 -11.82 4.23
N LEU A 378 7.25 -12.52 4.17
CA LEU A 378 7.35 -13.87 3.63
C LEU A 378 6.80 -14.90 4.63
N GLN A 379 5.81 -15.68 4.20
CA GLN A 379 5.36 -16.90 4.85
C GLN A 379 6.25 -18.05 4.38
N GLU A 380 7.30 -18.38 5.15
CA GLU A 380 8.36 -19.32 4.75
C GLU A 380 7.84 -20.73 4.45
N GLU A 381 6.73 -21.13 5.06
CA GLU A 381 6.15 -22.45 4.92
C GLU A 381 5.47 -22.65 3.56
N THR A 382 4.89 -21.60 2.98
CA THR A 382 4.23 -21.62 1.67
C THR A 382 5.04 -20.91 0.59
N ASP A 383 6.05 -20.12 0.99
CA ASP A 383 6.81 -19.22 0.12
C ASP A 383 5.88 -18.18 -0.55
N TRP A 384 4.91 -17.66 0.22
CA TRP A 384 4.01 -16.60 -0.20
C TRP A 384 4.34 -15.29 0.50
N LEU A 385 4.19 -14.18 -0.21
CA LEU A 385 4.28 -12.83 0.37
C LEU A 385 2.88 -12.37 0.78
N ASP A 386 2.73 -11.97 2.04
CA ASP A 386 1.48 -11.45 2.57
C ASP A 386 1.35 -9.95 2.30
N TYR A 387 0.40 -9.59 1.44
CA TYR A 387 0.13 -8.19 1.11
C TYR A 387 -0.96 -7.55 1.95
N GLY A 388 -1.72 -8.33 2.74
CA GLY A 388 -2.90 -7.91 3.47
C GLY A 388 -4.14 -8.56 2.86
N ALA A 389 -4.65 -8.00 1.76
CA ALA A 389 -5.86 -8.49 1.12
C ALA A 389 -5.66 -9.78 0.29
N ARG A 390 -4.41 -10.10 -0.07
CA ARG A 390 -4.07 -11.27 -0.90
C ARG A 390 -2.69 -11.84 -0.54
N MET A 391 -2.50 -13.12 -0.85
CA MET A 391 -1.21 -13.81 -0.81
C MET A 391 -0.61 -13.89 -2.21
N TYR A 392 0.63 -13.43 -2.36
CA TYR A 392 1.35 -13.36 -3.64
C TYR A 392 2.40 -14.47 -3.76
N ASP A 393 2.47 -15.10 -4.93
CA ASP A 393 3.53 -16.05 -5.25
C ASP A 393 4.51 -15.46 -6.26
N ALA A 394 5.70 -15.12 -5.77
CA ALA A 394 6.76 -14.53 -6.58
C ALA A 394 7.43 -15.53 -7.53
N SER A 395 7.31 -16.84 -7.28
CA SER A 395 7.81 -17.89 -8.19
C SER A 395 6.94 -18.01 -9.43
N LEU A 396 5.64 -17.72 -9.32
CA LEU A 396 4.67 -17.71 -10.41
C LEU A 396 4.46 -16.34 -11.03
N GLY A 397 4.66 -15.26 -10.27
CA GLY A 397 4.43 -13.88 -10.70
C GLY A 397 2.95 -13.47 -10.66
N ARG A 398 2.12 -14.09 -9.80
CA ARG A 398 0.67 -13.88 -9.78
C ARG A 398 0.03 -14.11 -8.40
N TRP A 399 -1.23 -13.69 -8.26
CA TRP A 399 -2.05 -13.92 -7.06
C TRP A 399 -2.81 -15.24 -7.13
N HIS A 400 -3.20 -15.72 -5.95
CA HIS A 400 -3.98 -16.96 -5.79
C HIS A 400 -5.50 -16.75 -5.75
N VAL A 401 -5.92 -15.50 -5.52
CA VAL A 401 -7.33 -15.10 -5.38
C VAL A 401 -7.62 -13.92 -6.29
N ILE A 402 -8.91 -13.71 -6.59
CA ILE A 402 -9.38 -12.59 -7.42
C ILE A 402 -9.06 -11.26 -6.72
N ASP A 403 -8.62 -10.28 -7.50
CA ASP A 403 -8.46 -8.90 -7.05
C ASP A 403 -9.78 -8.34 -6.46
N PRO A 404 -9.79 -7.87 -5.19
CA PRO A 404 -10.99 -7.32 -4.57
C PRO A 404 -11.61 -6.12 -5.32
N LEU A 405 -10.83 -5.46 -6.18
CA LEU A 405 -11.22 -4.32 -7.00
C LEU A 405 -11.06 -4.63 -8.50
N THR A 406 -11.20 -5.90 -8.89
CA THR A 406 -11.02 -6.35 -10.29
C THR A 406 -11.89 -5.59 -11.28
N GLU A 407 -13.06 -5.08 -10.88
CA GLU A 407 -13.98 -4.33 -11.72
C GLU A 407 -13.39 -3.00 -12.23
N LYS A 408 -12.33 -2.50 -11.58
CA LYS A 408 -11.58 -1.32 -12.05
C LYS A 408 -10.73 -1.62 -13.29
N ALA A 409 -10.47 -2.88 -13.60
CA ALA A 409 -9.64 -3.33 -14.69
C ALA A 409 -10.28 -4.51 -15.43
N PHE A 410 -11.48 -4.31 -15.98
CA PHE A 410 -12.29 -5.36 -16.63
C PHE A 410 -11.60 -6.02 -17.84
N ASP A 411 -10.68 -5.33 -18.52
CA ASP A 411 -9.91 -5.87 -19.65
C ASP A 411 -8.71 -6.72 -19.23
N TRP A 412 -8.52 -6.93 -17.92
CA TRP A 412 -7.37 -7.64 -17.37
C TRP A 412 -7.78 -8.86 -16.56
N THR A 413 -6.90 -9.86 -16.52
CA THR A 413 -7.03 -10.98 -15.60
C THR A 413 -7.08 -10.50 -14.14
N PRO A 414 -7.99 -11.04 -13.31
CA PRO A 414 -8.12 -10.69 -11.89
C PRO A 414 -6.96 -11.18 -11.03
N TYR A 415 -6.07 -12.02 -11.58
CA TYR A 415 -4.96 -12.65 -10.84
C TYR A 415 -3.58 -12.02 -11.14
N ARG A 416 -3.51 -10.96 -11.97
CA ARG A 416 -2.25 -10.33 -12.38
C ARG A 416 -1.55 -9.64 -11.21
N TYR A 417 -0.22 -9.53 -11.30
CA TYR A 417 0.56 -8.70 -10.40
C TYR A 417 1.11 -7.46 -11.12
N SER A 418 0.91 -6.28 -10.53
CA SER A 418 1.51 -5.01 -10.96
C SER A 418 1.31 -4.67 -12.45
N PHE A 419 0.13 -4.94 -13.02
CA PHE A 419 -0.13 -4.82 -14.47
C PHE A 419 0.89 -5.54 -15.36
N ASN A 420 1.48 -6.63 -14.86
CA ASN A 420 2.62 -7.32 -15.47
C ASN A 420 3.82 -6.41 -15.75
N ASN A 421 3.99 -5.35 -14.96
CA ASN A 421 5.13 -4.44 -14.99
C ASN A 421 5.59 -4.14 -13.55
N PRO A 422 6.19 -5.15 -12.88
CA PRO A 422 6.61 -5.06 -11.48
C PRO A 422 7.83 -4.16 -11.27
N ILE A 423 8.40 -3.60 -12.34
CA ILE A 423 9.51 -2.64 -12.26
C ILE A 423 9.02 -1.22 -11.96
N ARG A 424 7.77 -0.92 -12.33
CA ARG A 424 7.14 0.39 -12.19
C ARG A 424 6.01 0.41 -11.16
N PHE A 425 5.18 -0.62 -11.15
CA PHE A 425 3.99 -0.69 -10.31
C PHE A 425 4.21 -1.59 -9.11
N ILE A 426 3.49 -1.27 -8.03
CA ILE A 426 3.39 -2.10 -6.82
C ILE A 426 1.92 -2.25 -6.47
N ASP A 427 1.58 -3.29 -5.73
CA ASP A 427 0.31 -3.38 -5.01
C ASP A 427 0.58 -3.13 -3.52
N PRO A 428 0.17 -1.99 -2.94
CA PRO A 428 0.54 -1.64 -1.57
C PRO A 428 -0.15 -2.48 -0.49
N ASP A 429 -1.34 -3.02 -0.76
CA ASP A 429 -2.19 -3.71 0.22
C ASP A 429 -2.85 -4.98 -0.32
N GLY A 430 -2.52 -5.35 -1.56
CA GLY A 430 -3.12 -6.48 -2.26
C GLY A 430 -4.51 -6.16 -2.80
N MET A 431 -4.96 -4.90 -2.83
CA MET A 431 -6.29 -4.57 -3.35
C MET A 431 -6.26 -3.94 -4.74
N PHE A 432 -5.22 -3.19 -5.11
CA PHE A 432 -5.10 -2.64 -6.46
C PHE A 432 -3.70 -2.09 -6.71
N GLU A 433 -3.23 -2.26 -7.94
CA GLU A 433 -1.89 -1.84 -8.29
C GLU A 433 -1.86 -0.34 -8.59
N VAL A 434 -0.82 0.33 -8.11
CA VAL A 434 -0.62 1.76 -8.29
C VAL A 434 0.80 2.02 -8.74
N ASP A 435 0.99 3.09 -9.51
CA ASP A 435 2.34 3.61 -9.67
C ASP A 435 2.78 4.23 -8.34
N LYS A 436 4.04 4.02 -7.97
CA LYS A 436 4.54 4.40 -6.64
C LYS A 436 4.51 5.91 -6.40
N GLU A 437 4.58 6.72 -7.45
CA GLU A 437 4.50 8.18 -7.35
C GLU A 437 3.07 8.66 -7.06
N THR A 438 2.05 7.98 -7.60
CA THR A 438 0.63 8.20 -7.29
C THR A 438 0.30 7.75 -5.87
N ALA A 439 0.86 6.62 -5.41
CA ALA A 439 0.73 6.16 -4.02
C ALA A 439 1.32 7.16 -3.01
N LYS A 440 2.42 7.84 -3.36
CA LYS A 440 3.02 8.91 -2.56
C LYS A 440 2.22 10.22 -2.59
N LYS A 441 1.45 10.47 -3.65
CA LYS A 441 0.85 11.79 -3.90
C LYS A 441 -0.42 12.06 -3.09
N TYR A 442 -1.21 11.04 -2.70
CA TYR A 442 -2.48 11.25 -1.96
C TYR A 442 -2.77 10.26 -0.80
N PRO A 443 -1.81 9.94 0.09
CA PRO A 443 -1.99 8.94 1.14
C PRO A 443 -3.05 9.30 2.20
N ASP A 444 -3.26 10.58 2.50
CA ASP A 444 -4.18 11.02 3.56
C ASP A 444 -5.62 11.20 3.07
N LEU A 445 -5.82 11.51 1.79
CA LEU A 445 -7.14 11.50 1.15
C LEU A 445 -7.68 10.08 1.06
N VAL A 446 -6.84 9.12 0.68
CA VAL A 446 -7.23 7.70 0.62
C VAL A 446 -7.62 7.19 2.02
N LYS A 447 -6.83 7.52 3.06
CA LYS A 447 -7.17 7.19 4.45
C LYS A 447 -8.49 7.83 4.92
N PHE A 448 -8.72 9.11 4.59
CA PHE A 448 -9.97 9.77 4.93
C PHE A 448 -11.17 9.09 4.27
N LEU A 449 -11.07 8.77 2.98
CA LEU A 449 -12.13 8.11 2.22
C LEU A 449 -12.39 6.68 2.75
N GLN A 450 -11.33 5.94 3.09
CA GLN A 450 -11.43 4.62 3.74
C GLN A 450 -12.11 4.70 5.11
N GLY A 451 -11.92 5.78 5.86
CA GLY A 451 -12.50 6.01 7.19
C GLY A 451 -13.89 6.68 7.20
N MET A 452 -14.49 7.00 6.05
CA MET A 452 -15.76 7.74 5.98
C MET A 452 -16.93 7.01 6.64
N LEU A 453 -17.05 5.70 6.41
CA LEU A 453 -18.12 4.90 7.00
C LEU A 453 -17.98 4.83 8.53
N GLU A 454 -16.76 4.72 9.03
CA GLU A 454 -16.47 4.73 10.46
C GLU A 454 -16.83 6.07 11.10
N ALA A 455 -16.49 7.19 10.45
CA ALA A 455 -16.87 8.52 10.89
C ALA A 455 -18.40 8.75 10.89
N TRP A 456 -19.11 8.16 9.93
CA TRP A 456 -20.58 8.17 9.88
C TRP A 456 -21.21 7.37 11.02
N ASN A 457 -20.70 6.17 11.28
CA ASN A 457 -21.18 5.32 12.37
C ASN A 457 -21.02 6.00 13.74
N ASN A 458 -20.01 6.86 13.89
CA ASN A 458 -19.75 7.62 15.10
C ASN A 458 -20.60 8.91 15.26
N LYS A 459 -21.49 9.25 14.32
CA LYS A 459 -22.43 10.38 14.48
C LYS A 459 -23.61 10.01 15.40
N SER A 460 -24.20 11.02 16.04
CA SER A 460 -25.38 10.81 16.90
C SER A 460 -26.61 10.38 16.10
N ASP A 461 -27.53 9.68 16.76
CA ASP A 461 -28.73 9.16 16.11
C ASP A 461 -29.65 10.29 15.63
N GLU A 462 -29.68 11.43 16.34
CA GLU A 462 -30.41 12.62 15.90
C GLU A 462 -29.84 13.20 14.60
N PHE A 463 -28.51 13.18 14.45
CA PHE A 463 -27.84 13.64 13.24
C PHE A 463 -28.14 12.72 12.06
N LYS A 464 -28.03 11.40 12.28
CA LYS A 464 -28.34 10.38 11.27
C LYS A 464 -29.80 10.47 10.85
N GLN A 465 -30.74 10.64 11.79
CA GLN A 465 -32.16 10.79 11.50
C GLN A 465 -32.47 12.09 10.73
N ALA A 466 -31.84 13.22 11.12
CA ALA A 466 -31.98 14.47 10.38
C ALA A 466 -31.47 14.33 8.93
N PHE A 467 -30.40 13.57 8.73
CA PHE A 467 -29.88 13.24 7.41
C PHE A 467 -30.86 12.37 6.62
N TYR A 468 -31.37 11.26 7.17
CA TYR A 468 -32.35 10.40 6.49
C TYR A 468 -33.62 11.15 6.10
N ASP A 469 -34.18 11.95 7.00
CA ASP A 469 -35.40 12.71 6.75
C ASP A 469 -35.23 13.77 5.64
N THR A 470 -34.02 14.33 5.51
CA THR A 470 -33.74 15.41 4.55
C THR A 470 -33.29 14.86 3.21
N SER A 471 -32.52 13.77 3.24
CA SER A 471 -31.99 13.09 2.05
C SER A 471 -32.99 12.12 1.42
N GLY A 472 -33.97 11.62 2.16
CA GLY A 472 -34.84 10.53 1.71
C GLY A 472 -34.12 9.19 1.54
N LEU A 473 -32.86 9.05 1.96
CA LEU A 473 -32.09 7.82 1.88
C LEU A 473 -32.37 6.89 3.06
N THR A 474 -32.30 5.58 2.79
CA THR A 474 -32.28 4.53 3.82
C THR A 474 -30.89 4.39 4.45
N SER A 475 -30.82 3.67 5.57
CA SER A 475 -29.54 3.39 6.25
C SER A 475 -28.60 2.56 5.37
N GLU A 476 -29.15 1.59 4.64
CA GLU A 476 -28.43 0.72 3.71
C GLU A 476 -27.86 1.53 2.53
N GLN A 477 -28.69 2.38 1.90
CA GLN A 477 -28.24 3.25 0.79
C GLN A 477 -27.18 4.26 1.25
N THR A 478 -27.28 4.74 2.49
CA THR A 478 -26.29 5.66 3.06
C THR A 478 -24.97 4.94 3.36
N THR A 479 -25.03 3.71 3.85
CA THR A 479 -23.86 2.85 4.08
C THR A 479 -23.13 2.56 2.78
N GLU A 480 -23.87 2.20 1.73
CA GLU A 480 -23.32 1.95 0.39
C GLU A 480 -22.65 3.21 -0.17
N MET A 481 -23.30 4.37 -0.05
CA MET A 481 -22.77 5.66 -0.51
C MET A 481 -21.47 6.07 0.20
N LEU A 482 -21.34 5.78 1.50
CA LEU A 482 -20.20 6.20 2.32
C LEU A 482 -19.09 5.15 2.39
N THR A 483 -19.30 3.98 1.79
CA THR A 483 -18.28 2.93 1.69
C THR A 483 -17.32 3.25 0.56
N TYR A 484 -16.04 3.38 0.90
CA TYR A 484 -14.97 3.58 -0.08
C TYR A 484 -15.00 2.49 -1.16
N GLY A 485 -14.96 2.89 -2.44
CA GLY A 485 -15.01 1.98 -3.58
C GLY A 485 -16.41 1.52 -4.01
N LYS A 486 -17.45 1.69 -3.17
CA LYS A 486 -18.86 1.37 -3.52
C LYS A 486 -19.72 2.60 -3.79
N GLY A 487 -19.35 3.74 -3.19
CA GLY A 487 -20.04 5.02 -3.36
C GLY A 487 -19.77 5.76 -4.68
N PRO A 488 -20.32 6.98 -4.85
CA PRO A 488 -20.11 7.82 -6.03
C PRO A 488 -18.63 8.10 -6.33
N LYS A 489 -18.30 8.21 -7.62
CA LYS A 489 -16.95 8.51 -8.12
C LYS A 489 -16.50 9.88 -7.64
N LEU A 490 -15.26 9.99 -7.16
CA LEU A 490 -14.65 11.26 -6.77
C LEU A 490 -13.86 11.87 -7.95
N GLU A 491 -14.07 13.15 -8.20
CA GLU A 491 -13.31 13.96 -9.15
C GLU A 491 -12.79 15.22 -8.44
N VAL A 492 -11.49 15.50 -8.57
CA VAL A 492 -10.86 16.67 -7.96
C VAL A 492 -10.57 17.68 -9.07
N THR A 493 -11.14 18.88 -8.98
CA THR A 493 -11.02 19.92 -10.02
C THR A 493 -10.99 21.32 -9.41
N GLU A 494 -10.43 22.29 -10.12
CA GLU A 494 -10.59 23.72 -9.80
C GLU A 494 -12.03 24.16 -10.12
N LEU A 495 -12.91 24.18 -9.11
CA LEU A 495 -14.30 24.58 -9.27
C LEU A 495 -14.48 26.10 -9.16
N ASP A 496 -13.54 26.78 -8.50
CA ASP A 496 -13.53 28.23 -8.29
C ASP A 496 -12.70 28.95 -9.38
N LYS A 497 -13.23 29.00 -10.61
CA LYS A 497 -12.65 29.80 -11.72
C LYS A 497 -13.44 31.07 -11.94
N ASP A 498 -12.75 32.19 -12.12
CA ASP A 498 -13.33 33.40 -12.72
C ASP A 498 -13.64 33.12 -14.19
N THR A 499 -14.86 32.63 -14.46
CA THR A 499 -15.30 32.27 -15.81
C THR A 499 -15.76 33.47 -16.62
N ASN A 500 -15.94 34.63 -15.99
CA ASN A 500 -16.42 35.85 -16.62
C ASN A 500 -15.32 36.94 -16.75
N ASN A 501 -14.11 36.68 -16.24
CA ASN A 501 -12.93 37.56 -16.22
C ASN A 501 -13.17 38.92 -15.52
N ASP A 502 -14.05 39.00 -14.52
CA ASP A 502 -14.32 40.22 -13.77
C ASP A 502 -13.32 40.49 -12.61
N GLY A 503 -12.33 39.60 -12.46
CA GLY A 503 -11.32 39.65 -11.41
C GLY A 503 -11.83 39.18 -10.05
N LYS A 504 -13.07 38.69 -9.97
CA LYS A 504 -13.63 38.00 -8.81
C LYS A 504 -13.84 36.56 -9.21
N ILE A 505 -13.55 35.68 -8.27
CA ILE A 505 -13.83 34.28 -8.51
C ILE A 505 -15.34 34.11 -8.61
N ASP A 506 -15.82 33.63 -9.76
CA ASP A 506 -17.21 33.21 -9.92
C ASP A 506 -17.41 32.02 -9.00
N ARG A 507 -17.89 32.28 -7.78
CA ARG A 507 -18.28 31.26 -6.81
C ARG A 507 -19.49 30.50 -7.36
N LYS A 508 -19.28 29.71 -8.41
CA LYS A 508 -20.22 28.68 -8.83
C LYS A 508 -20.22 27.69 -7.68
N VAL A 509 -21.42 27.50 -7.15
CA VAL A 509 -21.74 26.66 -5.98
C VAL A 509 -20.84 25.42 -5.97
N ASN A 510 -20.19 25.20 -4.83
CA ASN A 510 -19.29 24.08 -4.59
C ASN A 510 -19.99 22.75 -4.97
N GLY A 511 -19.18 21.73 -5.30
CA GLY A 511 -19.57 20.34 -5.49
C GLY A 511 -20.93 20.10 -6.16
N THR A 512 -20.99 20.10 -7.49
CA THR A 512 -22.22 19.73 -8.19
C THR A 512 -22.33 18.21 -8.34
N THR A 513 -23.34 17.60 -7.73
CA THR A 513 -23.84 16.27 -8.16
C THR A 513 -24.91 16.47 -9.23
N SER A 514 -25.00 15.57 -10.21
CA SER A 514 -26.01 15.68 -11.28
C SER A 514 -26.79 14.38 -11.45
N ILE A 515 -28.12 14.52 -11.48
CA ILE A 515 -29.09 13.42 -11.54
C ILE A 515 -30.14 13.76 -12.60
N LYS A 516 -30.48 12.78 -13.44
CA LYS A 516 -31.52 12.88 -14.47
C LYS A 516 -32.74 12.08 -14.01
N LYS A 517 -33.93 12.69 -14.08
CA LYS A 517 -35.19 11.99 -13.85
C LYS A 517 -35.64 11.26 -15.12
N ASN A 518 -35.85 9.96 -15.03
CA ASN A 518 -36.52 9.19 -16.07
C ASN A 518 -37.98 9.64 -16.18
N ARG A 519 -38.38 10.11 -17.38
CA ARG A 519 -39.72 10.67 -17.62
C ARG A 519 -40.84 9.64 -17.61
N GLN A 520 -40.53 8.35 -17.77
CA GLN A 520 -41.52 7.28 -17.88
C GLN A 520 -41.76 6.58 -16.53
N THR A 521 -40.71 6.31 -15.78
CA THR A 521 -40.79 5.58 -14.49
C THR A 521 -40.80 6.50 -13.28
N GLY A 522 -40.42 7.77 -13.43
CA GLY A 522 -40.22 8.69 -12.32
C GLY A 522 -38.93 8.45 -11.53
N GLU A 523 -38.17 7.40 -11.86
CA GLU A 523 -36.90 7.06 -11.22
C GLU A 523 -35.85 8.15 -11.44
N LEU A 524 -35.03 8.36 -10.41
CA LEU A 524 -33.89 9.24 -10.46
C LEU A 524 -32.65 8.40 -10.77
N LYS A 525 -31.89 8.78 -11.82
CA LYS A 525 -30.65 8.11 -12.21
C LYS A 525 -29.49 9.10 -12.23
N ASN A 526 -28.34 8.69 -11.69
CA ASN A 526 -27.11 9.49 -11.74
C ASN A 526 -26.76 9.84 -13.19
N ALA A 527 -26.26 11.06 -13.43
CA ALA A 527 -26.00 11.57 -14.77
C ALA A 527 -24.90 10.81 -15.54
N ALA A 528 -24.11 9.97 -14.86
CA ALA A 528 -23.07 9.09 -15.37
C ALA A 528 -23.42 7.60 -15.10
N ASP A 529 -24.45 7.10 -15.79
CA ASP A 529 -24.76 5.66 -15.89
C ASP A 529 -25.03 4.91 -14.57
N GLY A 530 -25.48 5.61 -13.53
CA GLY A 530 -25.90 4.99 -12.26
C GLY A 530 -24.92 5.16 -11.10
N GLN A 531 -23.69 5.60 -11.35
CA GLN A 531 -22.71 5.90 -10.30
C GLN A 531 -22.61 7.42 -10.16
N GLY A 532 -22.94 7.97 -8.99
CA GLY A 532 -22.89 9.43 -8.78
C GLY A 532 -21.47 9.98 -8.94
N LEU A 533 -21.33 11.31 -9.05
CA LEU A 533 -20.05 11.99 -9.19
C LEU A 533 -19.94 13.09 -8.12
N ILE A 534 -18.98 12.97 -7.20
CA ILE A 534 -18.61 13.99 -6.22
C ILE A 534 -17.46 14.81 -6.80
N ARG A 535 -17.60 16.13 -6.87
CA ARG A 535 -16.53 17.05 -7.27
C ARG A 535 -16.02 17.83 -6.08
N LEU A 536 -14.75 17.70 -5.76
CA LEU A 536 -14.10 18.49 -4.70
C LEU A 536 -13.23 19.60 -5.31
N ASP A 537 -13.27 20.75 -4.66
CA ASP A 537 -12.44 21.89 -4.99
C ASP A 537 -11.01 21.73 -4.44
N ASN A 538 -10.03 22.14 -5.24
CA ASN A 538 -8.61 22.05 -4.90
C ASN A 538 -8.26 22.80 -3.60
N ASP A 539 -8.96 23.88 -3.23
CA ASP A 539 -8.70 24.59 -1.98
C ASP A 539 -9.27 23.83 -0.77
N VAL A 540 -10.37 23.08 -0.92
CA VAL A 540 -10.91 22.25 0.17
C VAL A 540 -10.00 21.06 0.44
N VAL A 541 -9.52 20.42 -0.64
CA VAL A 541 -8.49 19.38 -0.58
C VAL A 541 -7.21 19.95 0.02
N GLY A 542 -6.75 21.10 -0.48
CA GLY A 542 -5.58 21.79 0.05
C GLY A 542 -5.72 22.23 1.51
N MET A 543 -6.92 22.59 1.98
CA MET A 543 -7.16 22.93 3.38
C MET A 543 -7.09 21.71 4.30
N LEU A 544 -7.60 20.55 3.86
CA LEU A 544 -7.45 19.29 4.58
C LEU A 544 -5.99 18.84 4.62
N GLU A 545 -5.32 18.90 3.47
CA GLU A 545 -3.91 18.53 3.30
C GLU A 545 -2.97 19.43 4.13
N ASN A 546 -3.25 20.74 4.22
CA ASN A 546 -2.39 21.71 4.88
C ASN A 546 -2.84 22.08 6.31
N SER A 547 -3.80 21.36 6.87
CA SER A 547 -4.37 21.69 8.17
C SER A 547 -3.38 21.48 9.33
N LYS A 548 -3.05 22.55 10.04
CA LYS A 548 -2.08 22.57 11.16
C LYS A 548 -2.70 22.51 12.55
N SER A 549 -4.03 22.59 12.65
CA SER A 549 -4.76 22.45 13.91
C SER A 549 -5.97 21.55 13.72
N ASP A 550 -6.42 20.88 14.79
CA ASP A 550 -7.65 20.08 14.74
C ASP A 550 -8.81 20.90 14.16
N ASN A 551 -8.81 22.19 14.42
CA ASN A 551 -9.86 23.11 14.00
C ASN A 551 -9.91 23.27 12.51
N ASP A 552 -8.76 23.28 11.86
CA ASP A 552 -8.64 23.39 10.41
C ASP A 552 -8.99 22.04 9.75
N LYS A 553 -8.66 20.91 10.40
CA LYS A 553 -9.08 19.55 9.97
C LYS A 553 -10.59 19.39 10.09
N TRP A 554 -11.16 19.88 11.19
CA TRP A 554 -12.60 19.92 11.43
C TRP A 554 -13.30 20.91 10.50
N VAL A 555 -12.68 22.03 10.13
CA VAL A 555 -13.23 22.96 9.13
C VAL A 555 -13.24 22.31 7.74
N GLY A 556 -12.14 21.68 7.32
CA GLY A 556 -12.05 20.91 6.08
C GLY A 556 -13.01 19.72 6.08
N GLY A 557 -13.12 19.00 7.19
CA GLY A 557 -14.05 17.90 7.42
C GLY A 557 -15.51 18.36 7.37
N ILE A 558 -15.86 19.46 8.04
CA ILE A 558 -17.19 20.11 7.95
C ILE A 558 -17.46 20.55 6.52
N MET A 559 -16.47 21.05 5.78
CA MET A 559 -16.65 21.43 4.38
C MET A 559 -16.88 20.22 3.49
N VAL A 560 -16.15 19.12 3.65
CA VAL A 560 -16.36 17.88 2.90
C VAL A 560 -17.68 17.20 3.28
N GLU A 561 -18.00 17.13 4.57
CA GLU A 561 -19.31 16.69 5.08
C GLU A 561 -20.42 17.58 4.49
N SER A 562 -20.25 18.90 4.45
CA SER A 562 -21.19 19.79 3.78
C SER A 562 -21.26 19.54 2.26
N THR A 563 -20.16 19.30 1.54
CA THR A 563 -20.26 19.01 0.11
C THR A 563 -21.03 17.72 -0.15
N LEU A 564 -20.79 16.68 0.67
CA LEU A 564 -21.51 15.42 0.59
C LEU A 564 -22.99 15.56 0.99
N TYR A 565 -23.29 16.29 2.07
CA TYR A 565 -24.62 16.31 2.71
C TYR A 565 -25.46 17.58 2.41
N HIS A 566 -24.83 18.69 2.00
CA HIS A 566 -25.42 20.01 1.68
C HIS A 566 -25.47 20.28 0.16
N GLU A 567 -24.58 19.73 -0.67
CA GLU A 567 -24.59 19.98 -2.14
C GLU A 567 -24.80 18.70 -2.97
N GLY A 568 -24.46 17.55 -2.40
CA GLY A 568 -24.65 16.24 -2.99
C GLY A 568 -26.01 15.57 -2.76
N THR A 569 -26.80 16.03 -1.79
CA THR A 569 -27.99 15.29 -1.32
C THR A 569 -29.23 16.18 -1.24
N HIS A 570 -29.84 16.47 -2.39
CA HIS A 570 -31.20 17.04 -2.46
C HIS A 570 -32.15 16.07 -3.16
N PHE A 571 -32.61 15.05 -2.45
CA PHE A 571 -33.69 14.18 -2.90
C PHE A 571 -34.93 14.44 -2.05
N GLY A 572 -35.56 15.60 -2.22
CA GLY A 572 -36.69 15.94 -1.34
C GLY A 572 -37.39 17.27 -1.57
N ASN A 573 -37.90 17.52 -2.79
CA ASN A 573 -39.19 18.18 -3.11
C ASN A 573 -39.16 18.69 -4.55
N VAL A 574 -39.65 17.86 -5.47
CA VAL A 574 -39.88 18.28 -6.85
C VAL A 574 -41.08 19.23 -6.89
N LYS A 575 -40.87 20.53 -6.63
CA LYS A 575 -41.81 21.57 -7.08
C LYS A 575 -41.48 21.92 -8.52
N THR A 576 -42.26 21.37 -9.44
CA THR A 576 -42.27 21.83 -10.83
C THR A 576 -42.94 23.21 -10.87
N SER A 577 -42.14 24.28 -10.86
CA SER A 577 -42.65 25.57 -11.35
C SER A 577 -42.68 25.50 -12.87
N GLY A 578 -43.83 25.84 -13.45
CA GLY A 578 -44.24 25.51 -14.82
C GLY A 578 -43.50 26.18 -15.98
N THR A 579 -42.16 26.21 -16.00
CA THR A 579 -41.39 26.66 -17.18
C THR A 579 -40.22 25.74 -17.49
N ARG A 580 -40.15 25.35 -18.77
CA ARG A 580 -39.41 24.21 -19.34
C ARG A 580 -37.88 24.25 -19.29
N ASN A 581 -37.23 25.23 -18.65
CA ASN A 581 -35.77 25.31 -18.51
C ASN A 581 -35.42 26.29 -17.39
N GLY A 582 -35.41 25.83 -16.13
CA GLY A 582 -34.95 26.63 -14.99
C GLY A 582 -33.95 25.85 -14.15
N THR A 583 -32.81 26.48 -13.83
CA THR A 583 -31.83 25.98 -12.86
C THR A 583 -32.42 26.15 -11.46
N TYR A 584 -32.44 25.07 -10.67
CA TYR A 584 -32.98 25.06 -9.31
C TYR A 584 -31.86 25.37 -8.31
N THR A 585 -32.16 26.21 -7.32
CA THR A 585 -31.31 26.48 -6.17
C THR A 585 -32.16 26.41 -4.91
N GLU A 586 -32.11 25.27 -4.22
CA GLU A 586 -32.42 25.21 -2.80
C GLU A 586 -31.10 25.20 -2.02
N SER A 587 -31.06 25.96 -0.93
CA SER A 587 -29.83 26.16 -0.15
C SER A 587 -29.82 25.20 1.04
N GLY A 588 -28.75 24.43 1.22
CA GLY A 588 -28.60 23.45 2.32
C GLY A 588 -28.59 24.02 3.75
N LYS A 589 -28.93 25.30 3.92
CA LYS A 589 -29.37 25.93 5.19
C LYS A 589 -30.45 25.11 5.93
N ALA A 590 -31.35 24.44 5.21
CA ALA A 590 -32.43 23.66 5.83
C ALA A 590 -31.90 22.41 6.59
N PHE A 591 -30.98 21.66 5.97
CA PHE A 591 -30.30 20.53 6.61
C PHE A 591 -29.47 20.99 7.81
N GLU A 592 -28.66 22.05 7.63
CA GLU A 592 -27.83 22.59 8.70
C GLU A 592 -28.64 23.03 9.92
N ARG A 593 -29.81 23.67 9.71
CA ARG A 593 -30.73 24.00 10.80
C ARG A 593 -31.32 22.79 11.49
N LYS A 594 -31.63 21.72 10.74
CA LYS A 594 -32.24 20.52 11.30
C LYS A 594 -31.23 19.71 12.11
N ALA A 595 -30.00 19.57 11.60
CA ALA A 595 -28.94 18.81 12.23
C ALA A 595 -28.23 19.57 13.37
N TYR A 596 -28.00 20.87 13.20
CA TYR A 596 -27.19 21.68 14.12
C TYR A 596 -27.96 22.83 14.79
N GLY A 597 -29.26 22.97 14.53
CA GLY A 597 -30.10 24.04 15.08
C GLY A 597 -29.84 25.44 14.50
N ARG A 598 -28.91 25.60 13.55
CA ARG A 598 -28.52 26.91 12.96
C ARG A 598 -27.82 26.76 11.60
N ASP A 599 -27.80 27.83 10.80
CA ASP A 599 -27.08 27.87 9.50
C ASP A 599 -25.54 27.91 9.70
N VAL A 600 -24.83 26.94 9.11
CA VAL A 600 -23.38 26.73 9.21
C VAL A 600 -22.67 26.84 7.84
N GLY A 601 -22.98 27.86 7.05
CA GLY A 601 -22.25 28.10 5.79
C GLY A 601 -20.75 28.39 5.99
N ARG A 602 -19.93 28.32 4.91
CA ARG A 602 -18.45 28.51 4.90
C ARG A 602 -17.96 29.75 5.68
N SER A 603 -18.69 30.86 5.62
CA SER A 603 -18.38 32.10 6.39
C SER A 603 -18.66 32.01 7.89
N ASN A 604 -19.46 31.03 8.30
CA ASN A 604 -19.92 30.78 9.67
C ASN A 604 -19.22 29.59 10.33
N VAL A 605 -18.56 28.70 9.59
CA VAL A 605 -17.82 27.54 10.14
C VAL A 605 -16.82 27.98 11.22
N ASN A 606 -16.04 29.03 10.93
CA ASN A 606 -15.09 29.62 11.89
C ASN A 606 -15.78 30.25 13.13
N LYS A 607 -17.05 30.67 13.01
CA LYS A 607 -17.84 31.27 14.11
C LYS A 607 -18.61 30.24 14.93
N PHE A 608 -19.07 29.15 14.31
CA PHE A 608 -19.78 28.04 14.94
C PHE A 608 -18.97 27.48 16.11
N ARG A 609 -17.66 27.32 15.90
CA ARG A 609 -16.73 26.79 16.89
C ARG A 609 -16.47 27.72 18.08
N LYS A 610 -16.54 29.05 17.92
CA LYS A 610 -16.34 30.00 19.02
C LYS A 610 -17.56 30.12 19.95
N LYS A 611 -18.74 29.65 19.54
CA LYS A 611 -20.01 29.87 20.26
C LYS A 611 -20.62 28.65 20.92
N THR A 612 -19.99 27.48 20.82
CA THR A 612 -20.45 26.29 21.55
C THR A 612 -19.42 25.96 22.63
N PRO A 613 -19.49 26.55 23.84
CA PRO A 613 -18.90 25.89 24.98
C PRO A 613 -19.70 24.60 25.15
N VAL A 614 -19.04 23.45 25.04
CA VAL A 614 -19.62 22.19 25.51
C VAL A 614 -19.94 22.44 26.98
N SER A 615 -21.23 22.50 27.32
CA SER A 615 -21.67 22.69 28.70
C SER A 615 -21.21 21.48 29.49
N THR A 616 -20.16 21.67 30.28
CA THR A 616 -19.75 20.77 31.34
C THR A 616 -20.82 20.77 32.42
N SER A 617 -21.75 19.82 32.36
CA SER A 617 -22.50 19.34 33.52
C SER A 617 -22.16 17.85 33.70
N SER A 618 -21.26 17.63 34.66
CA SER A 618 -20.83 16.37 35.28
C SER A 618 -21.74 15.16 35.06
N THR A 619 -21.32 14.22 34.20
CA THR A 619 -20.53 13.03 34.55
C THR A 619 -20.08 12.35 33.25
N GLY A 620 -18.78 12.35 32.97
CA GLY A 620 -18.20 11.74 31.76
C GLY A 620 -16.90 12.43 31.36
N ILE A 621 -15.81 12.05 32.00
CA ILE A 621 -14.45 12.52 31.72
C ILE A 621 -14.01 11.91 30.38
N VAL A 622 -13.81 12.71 29.34
CA VAL A 622 -13.17 12.26 28.10
C VAL A 622 -11.66 12.45 28.24
N ASN A 623 -11.03 11.45 28.85
CA ASN A 623 -9.62 11.11 28.69
C ASN A 623 -9.56 9.73 28.02
N PRO A 624 -8.52 9.43 27.22
CA PRO A 624 -8.32 8.12 26.66
C PRO A 624 -7.84 7.19 27.78
N ILE A 625 -8.70 6.29 28.28
CA ILE A 625 -8.34 5.27 29.29
C ILE A 625 -8.97 3.91 28.95
N VAL A 626 -8.12 2.93 29.18
CA VAL A 626 -8.15 1.47 29.00
C VAL A 626 -8.97 0.72 30.10
N LEU A 627 -9.73 -0.33 29.69
CA LEU A 627 -10.16 -1.59 30.39
C LEU A 627 -11.17 -1.53 31.60
N PRO A 628 -12.01 -2.56 31.94
CA PRO A 628 -11.65 -4.00 32.07
C PRO A 628 -12.70 -5.11 31.75
N LEU A 629 -12.19 -6.35 31.79
CA LEU A 629 -12.83 -7.67 31.80
C LEU A 629 -13.64 -7.93 33.11
N ASN A 630 -14.85 -8.52 33.05
CA ASN A 630 -15.32 -9.70 33.82
C ASN A 630 -16.87 -9.93 33.84
N LEU A 631 -17.29 -11.08 33.28
CA LEU A 631 -18.05 -12.22 33.86
C LEU A 631 -19.49 -12.09 34.51
N ILE A 632 -20.43 -12.86 33.91
CA ILE A 632 -21.60 -13.69 34.36
C ILE A 632 -22.96 -13.12 34.87
N ILE A 633 -24.04 -13.82 34.41
CA ILE A 633 -25.43 -14.08 34.89
C ILE A 633 -26.47 -12.99 34.53
N ASP A 634 -27.63 -13.25 33.90
CA ASP A 634 -28.49 -14.44 33.71
C ASP A 634 -28.60 -14.93 32.25
#